data_AF-A0A367ZK82-F1
#
_entry.id   AF-A0A367ZK82-F1
#
_cell.length_a   1.000
_cell.length_b   1.000
_cell.length_c   1.000
_cell.angle_alpha   90.00
_cell.angle_beta   90.00
_cell.angle_gamma   90.00
#
_symmetry.space_group_name_H-M   'P 1'
#
loop_
_entity.id
_entity.type
_entity.pdbx_description
1 polymer ?
#
loop_
_entity_poly.entity_id
_entity_poly.type
_entity_poly.pdbx_seq_one_letter_code
_entity_poly.pdbx_strand_id
1 'polypeptide(L)'
;MKRGLVWLVGAACLAGFLLFVPVLLLTRAWRDGRVSQGWTVALALGAAVLVHGGLLLNQQTLARNGEVWGLQAHRYLAPGAWAYQREDVLRDLFRSTLRIDPAVVGFLLDHGVDPEQAFDLFFRRDNLWFADENGGDVLAAILSRGADPHRQVPGLAEPPFIVALRSRRLGIARQLCQAGEVAAGFRGPRGETPLHLAVQAGADPAFLARLAAQSGPDAWRIADQSGRMPFHSFQHPAQIIALGSATALLLQPTTEGETLFHLALLNGHRLLFEQLMTLDVASQLTESQRNSLFLYARDVQTFSRWRPPVIDKTCRQATATFQTLWANALNSRSDAFIKALLVEGADPNALLPDGSRPLHRMIGTPDADRLIRLLASAGADLDAPDRQGFVALHTAIACGDATAARLLVDLGADIRVRTPDRKTVLNLIQELLPRIKHAGAGSLSLGATIEEIKKSHTWEEFYARLLREGVVIEVEAPPDTQLPNLPVLSAPSRPFASAREKETATPCPDCRRNPGRCSHCQGMGSRLDHATLSSKKCRSCLGRGRCPTCRGTGYLRR
;
A
#
# COMPACT_ATOMS: atom_id res chain seq x y z
N MET A 1 -12.74 -45.82 -31.27
CA MET A 1 -14.11 -45.64 -30.71
C MET A 1 -14.96 -46.92 -30.63
N LYS A 2 -15.03 -47.83 -31.64
CA LYS A 2 -15.89 -49.04 -31.52
C LYS A 2 -15.29 -50.26 -30.79
N ARG A 3 -13.97 -50.38 -30.66
CA ARG A 3 -13.31 -51.56 -30.04
C ARG A 3 -13.28 -51.55 -28.50
N GLY A 4 -13.20 -50.37 -27.88
CA GLY A 4 -13.25 -50.22 -26.42
C GLY A 4 -14.64 -50.49 -25.82
N LEU A 5 -15.70 -50.14 -26.56
CA LEU A 5 -17.09 -50.41 -26.17
C LEU A 5 -17.39 -51.93 -26.12
N VAL A 6 -16.81 -52.71 -27.04
CA VAL A 6 -16.96 -54.18 -27.07
C VAL A 6 -16.18 -54.83 -25.92
N TRP A 7 -15.01 -54.30 -25.56
CA TRP A 7 -14.23 -54.78 -24.42
C TRP A 7 -14.88 -54.43 -23.08
N LEU A 8 -15.50 -53.26 -22.95
CA LEU A 8 -16.20 -52.84 -21.73
C LEU A 8 -17.56 -53.52 -21.56
N VAL A 9 -18.34 -53.70 -22.63
CA VAL A 9 -19.54 -54.55 -22.61
C VAL A 9 -19.15 -56.01 -22.36
N GLY A 10 -18.04 -56.45 -22.95
CA GLY A 10 -17.46 -57.77 -22.69
C GLY A 10 -17.05 -57.95 -21.22
N ALA A 11 -16.36 -56.98 -20.63
CA ALA A 11 -15.92 -57.02 -19.23
C ALA A 11 -17.07 -56.83 -18.23
N ALA A 12 -18.08 -56.01 -18.55
CA ALA A 12 -19.29 -55.85 -17.74
C ALA A 12 -20.18 -57.10 -17.82
N CYS A 13 -20.31 -57.72 -18.99
CA CYS A 13 -20.92 -59.03 -19.14
C CYS A 13 -20.11 -60.10 -18.40
N LEU A 14 -18.77 -60.06 -18.43
CA LEU A 14 -17.91 -61.01 -17.72
C LEU A 14 -18.00 -60.81 -16.20
N ALA A 15 -18.10 -59.57 -15.71
CA ALA A 15 -18.32 -59.26 -14.31
C ALA A 15 -19.73 -59.65 -13.85
N GLY A 16 -20.75 -59.42 -14.69
CA GLY A 16 -22.10 -59.94 -14.49
C GLY A 16 -22.12 -61.47 -14.48
N PHE A 17 -21.34 -62.12 -15.35
CA PHE A 17 -21.16 -63.58 -15.40
C PHE A 17 -20.41 -64.10 -14.17
N LEU A 18 -19.39 -63.39 -13.70
CA LEU A 18 -18.61 -63.74 -12.50
C LEU A 18 -19.37 -63.46 -11.20
N LEU A 19 -20.42 -62.63 -11.23
CA LEU A 19 -21.40 -62.49 -10.15
C LEU A 19 -22.49 -63.57 -10.22
N PHE A 20 -22.90 -63.98 -11.44
CA PHE A 20 -23.90 -65.02 -11.64
C PHE A 20 -23.36 -66.43 -11.44
N VAL A 21 -22.10 -66.71 -11.78
CA VAL A 21 -21.49 -68.04 -11.68
C VAL A 21 -21.40 -68.53 -10.22
N PRO A 22 -20.98 -67.72 -9.23
CA PRO A 22 -21.07 -68.09 -7.82
C PRO A 22 -22.50 -68.35 -7.38
N VAL A 23 -23.47 -67.53 -7.82
CA VAL A 23 -24.90 -67.71 -7.50
C VAL A 23 -25.47 -68.98 -8.17
N LEU A 24 -25.05 -69.31 -9.39
CA LEU A 24 -25.41 -70.53 -10.13
C LEU A 24 -24.78 -71.77 -9.50
N LEU A 25 -23.51 -71.69 -9.08
CA LEU A 25 -22.81 -72.77 -8.39
C LEU A 25 -23.36 -72.98 -6.99
N LEU A 26 -23.74 -71.91 -6.29
CA LEU A 26 -24.38 -71.96 -4.97
C LEU A 26 -25.82 -72.45 -5.04
N THR A 27 -26.60 -72.07 -6.06
CA THR A 27 -27.96 -72.61 -6.29
C THR A 27 -27.91 -74.08 -6.73
N ARG A 28 -26.88 -74.49 -7.48
CA ARG A 28 -26.63 -75.90 -7.83
C ARG A 28 -26.18 -76.70 -6.61
N ALA A 29 -25.28 -76.15 -5.77
CA ALA A 29 -24.85 -76.76 -4.52
C ALA A 29 -25.97 -76.83 -3.47
N TRP A 30 -26.91 -75.88 -3.47
CA TRP A 30 -28.16 -75.92 -2.69
C TRP A 30 -29.09 -77.03 -3.20
N ARG A 31 -29.25 -77.15 -4.52
CA ARG A 31 -30.03 -78.21 -5.17
C ARG A 31 -29.47 -79.61 -4.89
N ASP A 32 -28.15 -79.72 -4.73
CA ASP A 32 -27.43 -80.94 -4.37
C ASP A 32 -27.36 -81.17 -2.84
N GLY A 33 -28.03 -80.34 -2.02
CA GLY A 33 -28.13 -80.50 -0.56
C GLY A 33 -26.85 -80.20 0.24
N ARG A 34 -25.80 -79.66 -0.41
CA ARG A 34 -24.47 -79.47 0.20
C ARG A 34 -24.34 -78.17 1.00
N VAL A 35 -25.29 -77.24 0.87
CA VAL A 35 -25.26 -75.90 1.50
C VAL A 35 -26.67 -75.49 1.91
N SER A 36 -26.87 -75.03 3.15
CA SER A 36 -28.18 -74.54 3.63
C SER A 36 -28.55 -73.19 2.99
N GLN A 37 -29.84 -72.89 2.77
CA GLN A 37 -30.36 -71.63 2.18
C GLN A 37 -29.71 -70.35 2.76
N GLY A 38 -29.34 -70.36 4.04
CA GLY A 38 -28.70 -69.21 4.68
C GLY A 38 -27.33 -68.82 4.11
N TRP A 39 -26.50 -69.80 3.71
CA TRP A 39 -25.13 -69.53 3.26
C TRP A 39 -25.06 -68.99 1.83
N THR A 40 -25.97 -69.43 0.95
CA THR A 40 -26.06 -68.94 -0.42
C THR A 40 -26.57 -67.49 -0.46
N VAL A 41 -27.55 -67.17 0.37
CA VAL A 41 -28.06 -65.80 0.57
C VAL A 41 -27.01 -64.91 1.25
N ALA A 42 -26.30 -65.42 2.26
CA ALA A 42 -25.25 -64.67 2.95
C ALA A 42 -24.05 -64.34 2.06
N LEU A 43 -23.61 -65.25 1.19
CA LEU A 43 -22.52 -65.00 0.24
C LEU A 43 -22.94 -64.05 -0.88
N ALA A 44 -24.17 -64.16 -1.40
CA ALA A 44 -24.69 -63.23 -2.39
C ALA A 44 -24.86 -61.81 -1.82
N LEU A 45 -25.39 -61.70 -0.60
CA LEU A 45 -25.45 -60.43 0.13
C LEU A 45 -24.06 -59.89 0.45
N GLY A 46 -23.13 -60.74 0.89
CA GLY A 46 -21.74 -60.37 1.17
C GLY A 46 -21.00 -59.85 -0.07
N ALA A 47 -21.18 -60.50 -1.23
CA ALA A 47 -20.62 -60.04 -2.50
C ALA A 47 -21.27 -58.74 -2.98
N ALA A 48 -22.60 -58.60 -2.85
CA ALA A 48 -23.29 -57.36 -3.15
C ALA A 48 -22.85 -56.21 -2.25
N VAL A 49 -22.62 -56.47 -0.96
CA VAL A 49 -22.12 -55.50 0.03
C VAL A 49 -20.65 -55.14 -0.23
N LEU A 50 -19.80 -56.07 -0.65
CA LEU A 50 -18.41 -55.78 -1.02
C LEU A 50 -18.31 -54.96 -2.32
N VAL A 51 -19.12 -55.29 -3.32
CA VAL A 51 -19.18 -54.55 -4.59
C VAL A 51 -19.78 -53.17 -4.36
N HIS A 52 -20.96 -53.07 -3.71
CA HIS A 52 -21.56 -51.79 -3.39
C HIS A 52 -20.69 -50.98 -2.40
N GLY A 53 -20.10 -51.60 -1.39
CA GLY A 53 -19.22 -50.94 -0.42
C GLY A 53 -17.94 -50.39 -1.05
N GLY A 54 -17.30 -51.17 -1.93
CA GLY A 54 -16.12 -50.72 -2.68
C GLY A 54 -16.43 -49.62 -3.69
N LEU A 55 -17.62 -49.66 -4.31
CA LEU A 55 -18.11 -48.58 -5.17
C LEU A 55 -18.48 -47.32 -4.33
N LEU A 56 -19.12 -47.47 -3.18
CA LEU A 56 -19.50 -46.36 -2.30
C LEU A 56 -18.29 -45.60 -1.75
N LEU A 57 -17.16 -46.26 -1.50
CA LEU A 57 -15.93 -45.62 -1.02
C LEU A 57 -15.14 -44.86 -2.10
N ASN A 58 -15.50 -44.97 -3.38
CA ASN A 58 -14.65 -44.47 -4.47
C ASN A 58 -15.24 -43.28 -5.27
N GLN A 59 -16.45 -42.80 -4.97
CA GLN A 59 -17.05 -41.69 -5.74
C GLN A 59 -16.29 -40.37 -5.58
N GLN A 60 -15.86 -40.05 -4.35
CA GLN A 60 -15.11 -38.82 -4.06
C GLN A 60 -13.72 -38.82 -4.71
N THR A 61 -13.04 -39.96 -4.73
CA THR A 61 -11.73 -40.14 -5.38
C THR A 61 -11.87 -40.08 -6.90
N LEU A 62 -12.90 -40.69 -7.49
CA LEU A 62 -13.19 -40.58 -8.92
C LEU A 62 -13.49 -39.13 -9.34
N ALA A 63 -14.27 -38.41 -8.54
CA ALA A 63 -14.54 -36.99 -8.78
C ALA A 63 -13.28 -36.13 -8.67
N ARG A 64 -12.40 -36.40 -7.69
CA ARG A 64 -11.09 -35.71 -7.53
C ARG A 64 -10.11 -36.03 -8.65
N ASN A 65 -10.19 -37.21 -9.25
CA ASN A 65 -9.31 -37.64 -10.34
C ASN A 65 -9.83 -37.23 -11.73
N GLY A 66 -10.99 -36.57 -11.83
CA GLY A 66 -11.56 -36.17 -13.12
C GLY A 66 -12.28 -37.29 -13.88
N GLU A 67 -12.54 -38.44 -13.25
CA GLU A 67 -13.02 -39.64 -13.95
C GLU A 67 -14.54 -39.65 -14.13
N VAL A 68 -15.02 -38.91 -15.14
CA VAL A 68 -16.45 -38.83 -15.51
C VAL A 68 -17.04 -40.22 -15.81
N TRP A 69 -16.27 -41.11 -16.46
CA TRP A 69 -16.71 -42.47 -16.78
C TRP A 69 -16.96 -43.34 -15.54
N GLY A 70 -16.12 -43.18 -14.51
CA GLY A 70 -16.31 -43.87 -13.24
C GLY A 70 -17.60 -43.42 -12.55
N LEU A 71 -17.85 -42.11 -12.53
CA LEU A 71 -19.09 -41.54 -11.98
C LEU A 71 -20.33 -42.00 -12.77
N GLN A 72 -20.22 -42.11 -14.10
CA GLN A 72 -21.27 -42.65 -14.94
C GLN A 72 -21.57 -44.11 -14.61
N ALA A 73 -20.54 -44.96 -14.43
CA ALA A 73 -20.72 -46.34 -14.01
C ALA A 73 -21.39 -46.44 -12.64
N HIS A 74 -21.03 -45.57 -11.68
CA HIS A 74 -21.69 -45.49 -10.37
C HIS A 74 -23.17 -45.20 -10.46
N ARG A 75 -23.57 -44.23 -11.29
CA ARG A 75 -24.98 -43.88 -11.49
C ARG A 75 -25.80 -45.08 -11.96
N TYR A 76 -25.28 -45.88 -12.89
CA TYR A 76 -25.97 -47.06 -13.42
C TYR A 76 -26.00 -48.23 -12.44
N LEU A 77 -24.90 -48.47 -11.72
CA LEU A 77 -24.76 -49.60 -10.81
C LEU A 77 -25.45 -49.39 -9.45
N ALA A 78 -25.57 -48.14 -8.98
CA ALA A 78 -26.11 -47.81 -7.67
C ALA A 78 -26.95 -46.50 -7.68
N PRO A 79 -28.12 -46.47 -8.34
CA PRO A 79 -28.90 -45.25 -8.55
C PRO A 79 -29.42 -44.59 -7.26
N GLY A 80 -29.78 -45.39 -6.24
CA GLY A 80 -30.26 -44.85 -4.95
C GLY A 80 -29.15 -44.18 -4.15
N ALA A 81 -27.95 -44.76 -4.13
CA ALA A 81 -26.77 -44.17 -3.50
C ALA A 81 -26.32 -42.89 -4.22
N TRP A 82 -26.34 -42.92 -5.56
CA TRP A 82 -26.05 -41.74 -6.38
C TRP A 82 -26.96 -40.56 -6.05
N ALA A 83 -28.28 -40.78 -5.99
CA ALA A 83 -29.24 -39.74 -5.70
C ALA A 83 -29.03 -39.08 -4.32
N TYR A 84 -28.58 -39.87 -3.32
CA TYR A 84 -28.31 -39.40 -1.98
C TYR A 84 -26.95 -38.68 -1.86
N GLN A 85 -25.91 -39.19 -2.51
CA GLN A 85 -24.52 -38.73 -2.30
C GLN A 85 -24.05 -37.65 -3.27
N ARG A 86 -24.72 -37.45 -4.42
CA ARG A 86 -24.27 -36.51 -5.48
C ARG A 86 -24.00 -35.08 -5.01
N GLU A 87 -24.79 -34.56 -4.06
CA GLU A 87 -24.60 -33.21 -3.49
C GLU A 87 -23.40 -33.16 -2.54
N ASP A 88 -23.19 -34.21 -1.75
CA ASP A 88 -22.03 -34.34 -0.87
C ASP A 88 -20.74 -34.49 -1.68
N VAL A 89 -20.78 -35.23 -2.80
CA VAL A 89 -19.66 -35.32 -3.76
C VAL A 89 -19.31 -33.94 -4.32
N LEU A 90 -20.31 -33.14 -4.71
CA LEU A 90 -20.07 -31.76 -5.17
C LEU A 90 -19.48 -30.88 -4.04
N ARG A 91 -20.03 -30.97 -2.83
CA ARG A 91 -19.56 -30.20 -1.67
C ARG A 91 -18.11 -30.55 -1.32
N ASP A 92 -17.75 -31.82 -1.38
CA ASP A 92 -16.40 -32.30 -1.09
C ASP A 92 -15.41 -32.00 -2.23
N LEU A 93 -15.88 -32.01 -3.48
CA LEU A 93 -15.10 -31.54 -4.63
C LEU A 93 -14.70 -30.08 -4.44
N PHE A 94 -15.67 -29.23 -4.08
CA PHE A 94 -15.43 -27.82 -3.78
C PHE A 94 -14.62 -27.60 -2.50
N ARG A 95 -14.64 -28.48 -1.50
CA ARG A 95 -13.77 -28.38 -0.31
C ARG A 95 -12.33 -28.82 -0.57
N SER A 96 -12.10 -29.62 -1.62
CA SER A 96 -10.78 -30.15 -1.91
C SER A 96 -9.89 -29.08 -2.55
N THR A 97 -8.63 -28.98 -2.13
CA THR A 97 -7.65 -27.99 -2.63
C THR A 97 -7.07 -28.32 -4.01
N LEU A 98 -7.62 -29.34 -4.68
CA LEU A 98 -7.15 -29.86 -5.97
C LEU A 98 -7.86 -29.17 -7.13
N ARG A 99 -7.24 -29.15 -8.31
CA ARG A 99 -7.86 -28.65 -9.55
C ARG A 99 -9.20 -29.36 -9.77
N ILE A 100 -10.28 -28.59 -9.83
CA ILE A 100 -11.63 -29.10 -10.08
C ILE A 100 -11.82 -29.26 -11.59
N ASP A 101 -12.09 -30.47 -12.07
CA ASP A 101 -12.34 -30.67 -13.50
C ASP A 101 -13.73 -30.15 -13.91
N PRO A 102 -13.84 -29.22 -14.88
CA PRO A 102 -15.13 -28.67 -15.33
C PRO A 102 -16.08 -29.75 -15.86
N ALA A 103 -15.54 -30.81 -16.45
CA ALA A 103 -16.32 -31.92 -16.99
C ALA A 103 -17.04 -32.72 -15.88
N VAL A 104 -16.42 -32.86 -14.70
CA VAL A 104 -17.04 -33.54 -13.55
C VAL A 104 -18.18 -32.69 -13.00
N VAL A 105 -17.97 -31.38 -12.87
CA VAL A 105 -19.02 -30.44 -12.42
C VAL A 105 -20.18 -30.43 -13.40
N GLY A 106 -19.90 -30.33 -14.71
CA GLY A 106 -20.92 -30.42 -15.74
C GLY A 106 -21.71 -31.73 -15.69
N PHE A 107 -21.01 -32.86 -15.52
CA PHE A 107 -21.67 -34.15 -15.34
C PHE A 107 -22.57 -34.17 -14.10
N LEU A 108 -22.13 -33.69 -12.94
CA LEU A 108 -22.95 -33.67 -11.73
C LEU A 108 -24.23 -32.84 -11.91
N LEU A 109 -24.11 -31.68 -12.56
CA LEU A 109 -25.24 -30.78 -12.83
C LEU A 109 -26.24 -31.37 -13.83
N ASP A 110 -25.77 -32.00 -14.91
CA ASP A 110 -26.63 -32.71 -15.88
C ASP A 110 -27.44 -33.85 -15.22
N HIS A 111 -27.03 -34.27 -14.03
CA HIS A 111 -27.52 -35.47 -13.34
C HIS A 111 -28.27 -35.16 -12.04
N GLY A 112 -28.81 -33.94 -11.94
CA GLY A 112 -29.79 -33.53 -10.94
C GLY A 112 -29.19 -32.92 -9.67
N VAL A 113 -27.96 -32.42 -9.74
CA VAL A 113 -27.44 -31.46 -8.75
C VAL A 113 -27.97 -30.07 -9.10
N ASP A 114 -28.43 -29.33 -8.08
CA ASP A 114 -28.98 -27.98 -8.27
C ASP A 114 -27.87 -26.99 -8.69
N PRO A 115 -28.00 -26.33 -9.86
CA PRO A 115 -27.02 -25.34 -10.33
C PRO A 115 -26.87 -24.16 -9.38
N GLU A 116 -27.92 -23.76 -8.65
CA GLU A 116 -27.86 -22.66 -7.69
C GLU A 116 -27.06 -23.01 -6.45
N GLN A 117 -27.25 -24.22 -5.93
CA GLN A 117 -26.45 -24.75 -4.83
C GLN A 117 -24.96 -24.85 -5.23
N ALA A 118 -24.68 -25.25 -6.48
CA ALA A 118 -23.32 -25.29 -7.01
C ALA A 118 -22.69 -23.89 -7.13
N PHE A 119 -23.46 -22.89 -7.57
CA PHE A 119 -23.04 -21.50 -7.62
C PHE A 119 -22.71 -20.94 -6.23
N ASP A 120 -23.58 -21.18 -5.24
CA ASP A 120 -23.36 -20.76 -3.85
C ASP A 120 -22.12 -21.44 -3.24
N LEU A 121 -21.85 -22.71 -3.58
CA LEU A 121 -20.65 -23.43 -3.13
C LEU A 121 -19.36 -22.95 -3.80
N PHE A 122 -19.44 -22.54 -5.08
CA PHE A 122 -18.30 -22.02 -5.84
C PHE A 122 -17.73 -20.75 -5.21
N PHE A 123 -18.57 -19.82 -4.78
CA PHE A 123 -18.13 -18.52 -4.22
C PHE A 123 -17.92 -18.51 -2.70
N ARG A 124 -18.13 -19.63 -1.99
CA ARG A 124 -17.83 -19.70 -0.54
C ARG A 124 -16.33 -19.57 -0.27
N ARG A 125 -16.03 -18.92 0.87
CA ARG A 125 -14.79 -18.24 1.31
C ARG A 125 -13.43 -18.90 1.00
N ASP A 126 -13.38 -20.19 0.71
CA ASP A 126 -12.12 -20.94 0.56
C ASP A 126 -11.82 -21.34 -0.90
N ASN A 127 -12.72 -21.08 -1.86
CA ASN A 127 -12.63 -21.58 -3.23
C ASN A 127 -12.19 -20.56 -4.27
N LEU A 128 -12.09 -19.28 -3.89
CA LEU A 128 -11.69 -18.19 -4.79
C LEU A 128 -10.17 -18.17 -5.08
N TRP A 129 -9.39 -19.08 -4.50
CA TRP A 129 -7.95 -19.18 -4.71
C TRP A 129 -7.54 -19.98 -5.97
N PHE A 130 -8.45 -20.70 -6.63
CA PHE A 130 -8.08 -21.49 -7.81
C PHE A 130 -7.58 -20.60 -8.96
N ALA A 131 -6.44 -21.01 -9.52
CA ALA A 131 -5.73 -20.32 -10.60
C ALA A 131 -6.66 -19.96 -11.78
N ASP A 132 -6.41 -18.80 -12.39
CA ASP A 132 -7.35 -18.00 -13.19
C ASP A 132 -8.02 -18.69 -14.39
N GLU A 133 -7.47 -19.80 -14.88
CA GLU A 133 -8.01 -20.52 -16.04
C GLU A 133 -9.11 -21.51 -15.63
N ASN A 134 -8.86 -22.34 -14.60
CA ASN A 134 -9.77 -23.43 -14.26
C ASN A 134 -11.07 -22.94 -13.60
N GLY A 135 -10.98 -21.89 -12.77
CA GLY A 135 -12.16 -21.34 -12.10
C GLY A 135 -13.17 -20.72 -13.09
N GLY A 136 -12.70 -20.15 -14.20
CA GLY A 136 -13.55 -19.64 -15.26
C GLY A 136 -14.34 -20.76 -15.94
N ASP A 137 -13.67 -21.85 -16.30
CA ASP A 137 -14.31 -22.97 -17.01
C ASP A 137 -15.33 -23.72 -16.13
N VAL A 138 -15.01 -23.91 -14.85
CA VAL A 138 -15.96 -24.48 -13.87
C VAL A 138 -17.19 -23.59 -13.75
N LEU A 139 -17.02 -22.28 -13.64
CA LEU A 139 -18.14 -21.35 -13.56
C LEU A 139 -18.96 -21.34 -14.86
N ALA A 140 -18.32 -21.40 -16.02
CA ALA A 140 -19.00 -21.53 -17.30
C ALA A 140 -19.86 -22.80 -17.37
N ALA A 141 -19.37 -23.92 -16.82
CA ALA A 141 -20.14 -25.16 -16.72
C ALA A 141 -21.37 -25.04 -15.82
N ILE A 142 -21.30 -24.24 -14.75
CA ILE A 142 -22.42 -23.94 -13.83
C ILE A 142 -23.44 -23.02 -14.51
N LEU A 143 -22.99 -21.91 -15.09
CA LEU A 143 -23.86 -20.91 -15.73
C LEU A 143 -24.59 -21.46 -16.96
N SER A 144 -23.91 -22.27 -17.79
CA SER A 144 -24.52 -22.91 -18.96
C SER A 144 -25.67 -23.88 -18.63
N ARG A 145 -25.81 -24.26 -17.35
CA ARG A 145 -26.84 -25.19 -16.86
C ARG A 145 -27.92 -24.51 -16.03
N GLY A 146 -28.00 -23.18 -16.09
CA GLY A 146 -29.14 -22.41 -15.60
C GLY A 146 -28.98 -21.78 -14.23
N ALA A 147 -27.75 -21.67 -13.69
CA ALA A 147 -27.51 -20.85 -12.51
C ALA A 147 -27.70 -19.36 -12.83
N ASP A 148 -28.42 -18.64 -11.97
CA ASP A 148 -28.61 -17.19 -12.09
C ASP A 148 -27.31 -16.45 -11.73
N PRO A 149 -26.66 -15.74 -12.68
CA PRO A 149 -25.46 -14.99 -12.39
C PRO A 149 -25.74 -13.78 -11.47
N HIS A 150 -26.97 -13.27 -11.39
CA HIS A 150 -27.31 -12.14 -10.53
C HIS A 150 -27.55 -12.53 -9.06
N ARG A 151 -27.49 -13.82 -8.76
CA ARG A 151 -27.77 -14.35 -7.44
C ARG A 151 -26.78 -13.82 -6.41
N GLN A 152 -27.32 -13.29 -5.31
CA GLN A 152 -26.52 -12.93 -4.16
C GLN A 152 -26.18 -14.17 -3.34
N VAL A 153 -24.89 -14.51 -3.27
CA VAL A 153 -24.40 -15.67 -2.53
C VAL A 153 -24.45 -15.39 -1.02
N PRO A 154 -25.06 -16.27 -0.22
CA PRO A 154 -25.12 -16.11 1.23
C PRO A 154 -23.72 -16.02 1.86
N GLY A 155 -23.46 -14.96 2.62
CA GLY A 155 -22.19 -14.72 3.30
C GLY A 155 -21.19 -13.84 2.53
N LEU A 156 -21.47 -13.48 1.27
CA LEU A 156 -20.73 -12.43 0.58
C LEU A 156 -21.39 -11.06 0.82
N ALA A 157 -20.57 -10.08 1.19
CA ALA A 157 -21.03 -8.70 1.38
C ALA A 157 -21.26 -7.96 0.04
N GLU A 158 -20.63 -8.42 -1.03
CA GLU A 158 -20.66 -7.80 -2.35
C GLU A 158 -21.09 -8.80 -3.42
N PRO A 159 -21.60 -8.33 -4.58
CA PRO A 159 -21.96 -9.21 -5.69
C PRO A 159 -20.77 -10.08 -6.13
N PRO A 160 -20.99 -11.35 -6.54
CA PRO A 160 -19.94 -12.27 -6.98
C PRO A 160 -19.04 -11.67 -8.07
N PHE A 161 -19.62 -10.92 -9.01
CA PHE A 161 -18.86 -10.20 -10.04
C PHE A 161 -17.83 -9.22 -9.46
N ILE A 162 -18.21 -8.45 -8.44
CA ILE A 162 -17.31 -7.47 -7.79
C ILE A 162 -16.19 -8.18 -7.02
N VAL A 163 -16.53 -9.26 -6.32
CA VAL A 163 -15.54 -10.08 -5.59
C VAL A 163 -14.49 -10.64 -6.54
N ALA A 164 -14.91 -11.10 -7.73
CA ALA A 164 -14.01 -11.60 -8.77
C ALA A 164 -13.07 -10.50 -9.29
N LEU A 165 -13.58 -9.29 -9.54
CA LEU A 165 -12.77 -8.15 -9.97
C LEU A 165 -11.74 -7.72 -8.92
N ARG A 166 -12.15 -7.59 -7.65
CA ARG A 166 -11.23 -7.21 -6.56
C ARG A 166 -10.14 -8.24 -6.32
N SER A 167 -10.48 -9.52 -6.48
CA SER A 167 -9.54 -10.64 -6.36
C SER A 167 -8.67 -10.82 -7.62
N ARG A 168 -8.79 -9.94 -8.63
CA ARG A 168 -8.11 -10.00 -9.93
C ARG A 168 -8.34 -11.31 -10.70
N ARG A 169 -9.46 -12.00 -10.44
CA ARG A 169 -9.87 -13.24 -11.12
C ARG A 169 -10.60 -12.93 -12.42
N LEU A 170 -9.86 -12.45 -13.41
CA LEU A 170 -10.41 -11.99 -14.69
C LEU A 170 -11.09 -13.10 -15.50
N GLY A 171 -10.71 -14.37 -15.32
CA GLY A 171 -11.39 -15.51 -15.95
C GLY A 171 -12.85 -15.66 -15.48
N ILE A 172 -13.06 -15.61 -14.16
CA ILE A 172 -14.39 -15.68 -13.52
C ILE A 172 -15.23 -14.45 -13.89
N ALA A 173 -14.67 -13.25 -13.76
CA ALA A 173 -15.37 -12.02 -14.11
C ALA A 173 -15.80 -11.99 -15.60
N ARG A 174 -14.97 -12.53 -16.51
CA ARG A 174 -15.32 -12.64 -17.93
C ARG A 174 -16.53 -13.54 -18.17
N GLN A 175 -16.67 -14.64 -17.43
CA GLN A 175 -17.79 -15.56 -17.57
C GLN A 175 -19.09 -14.97 -17.03
N LEU A 176 -19.04 -14.30 -15.88
CA LEU A 176 -20.21 -13.60 -15.32
C LEU A 176 -20.71 -12.47 -16.24
N CYS A 177 -19.79 -11.69 -16.81
CA CYS A 177 -20.12 -10.65 -17.79
C CYS A 177 -20.67 -11.23 -19.12
N GLN A 178 -20.21 -12.42 -19.54
CA GLN A 178 -20.81 -13.14 -20.67
C GLN A 178 -22.24 -13.58 -20.38
N ALA A 179 -22.52 -13.97 -19.15
CA ALA A 179 -23.85 -14.33 -18.69
C ALA A 179 -24.76 -13.10 -18.44
N GLY A 180 -24.25 -11.87 -18.59
CA GLY A 180 -25.03 -10.63 -18.49
C GLY A 180 -24.95 -9.92 -17.13
N GLU A 181 -24.21 -10.48 -16.16
CA GLU A 181 -23.99 -9.81 -14.87
C GLU A 181 -22.87 -8.78 -14.98
N VAL A 182 -23.24 -7.51 -14.83
CA VAL A 182 -22.30 -6.37 -14.84
C VAL A 182 -22.35 -5.50 -13.60
N ALA A 183 -23.26 -5.80 -12.67
CA ALA A 183 -23.48 -5.03 -11.45
C ALA A 183 -23.50 -3.50 -11.70
N ALA A 184 -24.21 -3.03 -12.74
CA ALA A 184 -24.12 -1.64 -13.22
C ALA A 184 -24.45 -0.57 -12.15
N GLY A 185 -25.36 -0.90 -11.22
CA GLY A 185 -25.72 -0.06 -10.08
C GLY A 185 -24.73 -0.08 -8.91
N PHE A 186 -23.73 -0.98 -8.93
CA PHE A 186 -22.78 -1.11 -7.83
C PHE A 186 -21.89 0.14 -7.71
N ARG A 187 -21.72 0.59 -6.47
CA ARG A 187 -20.76 1.63 -6.10
C ARG A 187 -19.96 1.12 -4.93
N GLY A 188 -18.64 1.03 -5.11
CA GLY A 188 -17.71 0.65 -4.06
C GLY A 188 -17.64 1.70 -2.94
N PRO A 189 -16.87 1.43 -1.87
CA PRO A 189 -16.74 2.34 -0.72
C PRO A 189 -16.18 3.72 -1.12
N ARG A 190 -15.37 3.77 -2.19
CA ARG A 190 -14.81 5.00 -2.77
C ARG A 190 -15.63 5.55 -3.96
N GLY A 191 -16.82 5.01 -4.22
CA GLY A 191 -17.61 5.34 -5.41
C GLY A 191 -17.17 4.62 -6.69
N GLU A 192 -16.24 3.67 -6.59
CA GLU A 192 -15.73 2.91 -7.75
C GLU A 192 -16.85 2.11 -8.43
N THR A 193 -16.92 2.21 -9.76
CA THR A 193 -17.80 1.38 -10.59
C THR A 193 -17.13 0.04 -10.93
N PRO A 194 -17.87 -0.96 -11.42
CA PRO A 194 -17.28 -2.22 -11.87
C PRO A 194 -16.19 -2.02 -12.94
N LEU A 195 -16.34 -0.99 -13.79
CA LEU A 195 -15.35 -0.65 -14.81
C LEU A 195 -14.04 -0.11 -14.21
N HIS A 196 -14.09 0.66 -13.11
CA HIS A 196 -12.87 1.07 -12.38
C HIS A 196 -12.11 -0.16 -11.88
N LEU A 197 -12.83 -1.09 -11.24
CA LEU A 197 -12.24 -2.30 -10.67
C LEU A 197 -11.66 -3.20 -11.77
N ALA A 198 -12.35 -3.35 -12.90
CA ALA A 198 -11.85 -4.12 -14.04
C ALA A 198 -10.56 -3.53 -14.64
N VAL A 199 -10.50 -2.21 -14.78
CA VAL A 199 -9.29 -1.53 -15.25
C VAL A 199 -8.13 -1.72 -14.28
N GLN A 200 -8.36 -1.50 -12.97
CA GLN A 200 -7.35 -1.67 -11.93
C GLN A 200 -6.86 -3.12 -11.81
N ALA A 201 -7.72 -4.09 -12.10
CA ALA A 201 -7.38 -5.51 -12.13
C ALA A 201 -6.57 -5.92 -13.37
N GLY A 202 -6.36 -5.02 -14.34
CA GLY A 202 -5.57 -5.31 -15.55
C GLY A 202 -6.35 -6.03 -16.65
N ALA A 203 -7.66 -5.83 -16.73
CA ALA A 203 -8.53 -6.47 -17.72
C ALA A 203 -8.10 -6.24 -19.19
N ASP A 204 -8.29 -7.27 -20.01
CA ASP A 204 -8.10 -7.22 -21.47
C ASP A 204 -9.05 -6.22 -22.14
N PRO A 205 -8.65 -5.62 -23.27
CA PRO A 205 -9.46 -4.62 -23.95
C PRO A 205 -10.82 -5.15 -24.41
N ALA A 206 -10.89 -6.41 -24.85
CA ALA A 206 -12.15 -7.02 -25.29
C ALA A 206 -13.15 -7.17 -24.13
N PHE A 207 -12.66 -7.49 -22.93
CA PHE A 207 -13.49 -7.60 -21.74
C PHE A 207 -13.97 -6.21 -21.29
N LEU A 208 -13.07 -5.22 -21.25
CA LEU A 208 -13.41 -3.83 -20.92
C LEU A 208 -14.45 -3.23 -21.88
N ALA A 209 -14.29 -3.45 -23.20
CA ALA A 209 -15.24 -2.97 -24.20
C ALA A 209 -16.64 -3.60 -24.02
N ARG A 210 -16.71 -4.90 -23.73
CA ARG A 210 -17.97 -5.59 -23.46
C ARG A 210 -18.63 -5.08 -22.19
N LEU A 211 -17.86 -4.94 -21.11
CA LEU A 211 -18.35 -4.44 -19.83
C LEU A 211 -18.88 -3.01 -19.97
N ALA A 212 -18.18 -2.15 -20.70
CA ALA A 212 -18.65 -0.79 -20.98
C ALA A 212 -19.95 -0.80 -21.79
N ALA A 213 -20.04 -1.61 -22.85
CA ALA A 213 -21.24 -1.72 -23.68
C ALA A 213 -22.48 -2.16 -22.88
N GLN A 214 -22.31 -3.12 -21.96
CA GLN A 214 -23.39 -3.61 -21.09
C GLN A 214 -23.72 -2.64 -19.94
N SER A 215 -22.75 -1.83 -19.49
CA SER A 215 -22.95 -0.85 -18.41
C SER A 215 -23.60 0.47 -18.88
N GLY A 216 -23.66 0.70 -20.19
CA GLY A 216 -24.28 1.88 -20.82
C GLY A 216 -23.27 2.86 -21.45
N PRO A 217 -23.77 3.84 -22.25
CA PRO A 217 -22.92 4.72 -23.07
C PRO A 217 -22.00 5.64 -22.25
N ASP A 218 -22.41 6.02 -21.04
CA ASP A 218 -21.64 6.90 -20.15
C ASP A 218 -20.80 6.12 -19.11
N ALA A 219 -20.64 4.80 -19.26
CA ALA A 219 -19.92 3.98 -18.28
C ALA A 219 -18.48 4.48 -18.02
N TRP A 220 -17.82 5.04 -19.04
CA TRP A 220 -16.48 5.63 -18.95
C TRP A 220 -16.44 7.01 -18.29
N ARG A 221 -17.58 7.67 -18.07
CA ARG A 221 -17.67 9.05 -17.55
C ARG A 221 -18.05 9.12 -16.08
N ILE A 222 -18.45 8.01 -15.49
CA ILE A 222 -18.81 7.95 -14.07
C ILE A 222 -17.52 8.11 -13.26
N ALA A 223 -17.43 9.16 -12.46
CA ALA A 223 -16.27 9.39 -11.61
C ALA A 223 -16.44 8.76 -10.22
N ASP A 224 -15.34 8.35 -9.61
CA ASP A 224 -15.26 7.97 -8.21
C ASP A 224 -15.26 9.21 -7.28
N GLN A 225 -15.17 8.99 -5.96
CA GLN A 225 -15.14 10.09 -4.98
C GLN A 225 -13.94 11.04 -5.14
N SER A 226 -12.86 10.60 -5.78
CA SER A 226 -11.70 11.43 -6.10
C SER A 226 -11.83 12.15 -7.44
N GLY A 227 -12.94 11.98 -8.16
CA GLY A 227 -13.14 12.52 -9.49
C GLY A 227 -12.37 11.76 -10.58
N ARG A 228 -11.86 10.56 -10.29
CA ARG A 228 -11.20 9.73 -11.29
C ARG A 228 -12.27 8.95 -12.04
N MET A 229 -12.19 9.01 -13.36
CA MET A 229 -12.96 8.15 -14.26
C MET A 229 -12.22 6.83 -14.53
N PRO A 230 -12.88 5.75 -15.00
CA PRO A 230 -12.25 4.44 -15.13
C PRO A 230 -10.96 4.43 -15.94
N PHE A 231 -10.91 5.21 -17.03
CA PHE A 231 -9.73 5.30 -17.90
C PHE A 231 -8.53 6.00 -17.24
N HIS A 232 -8.72 6.80 -16.19
CA HIS A 232 -7.61 7.38 -15.43
C HIS A 232 -6.74 6.34 -14.73
N SER A 233 -7.29 5.14 -14.52
CA SER A 233 -6.60 4.03 -13.86
C SER A 233 -5.91 3.07 -14.85
N PHE A 234 -5.81 3.42 -16.15
CA PHE A 234 -5.14 2.55 -17.11
C PHE A 234 -3.68 2.29 -16.74
N GLN A 235 -3.30 1.03 -16.90
CA GLN A 235 -1.96 0.51 -16.62
C GLN A 235 -1.23 0.09 -17.89
N HIS A 236 -1.98 -0.48 -18.84
CA HIS A 236 -1.40 -1.06 -20.04
C HIS A 236 -1.89 -0.36 -21.31
N PRO A 237 -1.02 -0.20 -22.32
CA PRO A 237 -1.38 0.42 -23.60
C PRO A 237 -2.56 -0.25 -24.29
N ALA A 238 -2.66 -1.58 -24.18
CA ALA A 238 -3.75 -2.36 -24.76
C ALA A 238 -5.13 -1.90 -24.28
N GLN A 239 -5.25 -1.38 -23.05
CA GLN A 239 -6.52 -0.92 -22.48
C GLN A 239 -7.08 0.29 -23.21
N ILE A 240 -6.25 1.10 -23.87
CA ILE A 240 -6.71 2.24 -24.68
C ILE A 240 -7.60 1.76 -25.83
N ILE A 241 -7.32 0.57 -26.38
CA ILE A 241 -8.11 -0.02 -27.48
C ILE A 241 -9.57 -0.23 -27.05
N ALA A 242 -9.83 -0.46 -25.76
CA ALA A 242 -11.18 -0.63 -25.22
C ALA A 242 -12.06 0.61 -25.36
N LEU A 243 -11.46 1.81 -25.49
CA LEU A 243 -12.21 3.04 -25.67
C LEU A 243 -12.78 3.19 -27.10
N GLY A 244 -12.22 2.50 -28.10
CA GLY A 244 -12.67 2.61 -29.49
C GLY A 244 -12.68 4.06 -29.99
N SER A 245 -13.87 4.59 -30.31
CA SER A 245 -14.07 5.97 -30.76
C SER A 245 -14.05 7.01 -29.63
N ALA A 246 -14.06 6.59 -28.36
CA ALA A 246 -14.14 7.48 -27.20
C ALA A 246 -12.77 7.99 -26.72
N THR A 247 -11.74 7.97 -27.55
CA THR A 247 -10.37 8.41 -27.21
C THR A 247 -10.30 9.89 -26.81
N ALA A 248 -11.25 10.72 -27.24
CA ALA A 248 -11.37 12.11 -26.80
C ALA A 248 -11.60 12.26 -25.27
N LEU A 249 -12.13 11.23 -24.60
CA LEU A 249 -12.33 11.25 -23.14
C LEU A 249 -11.00 11.32 -22.37
N LEU A 250 -9.89 10.87 -22.96
CA LEU A 250 -8.57 10.82 -22.32
C LEU A 250 -8.03 12.20 -21.91
N LEU A 251 -8.60 13.28 -22.44
CA LEU A 251 -8.25 14.66 -22.10
C LEU A 251 -8.97 15.20 -20.87
N GLN A 252 -10.03 14.53 -20.41
CA GLN A 252 -10.79 15.01 -19.27
C GLN A 252 -9.93 14.91 -18.00
N PRO A 253 -9.83 16.00 -17.22
CA PRO A 253 -9.04 15.98 -15.99
C PRO A 253 -9.82 15.38 -14.82
N THR A 254 -9.08 14.95 -13.79
CA THR A 254 -9.60 14.66 -12.45
C THR A 254 -10.00 15.95 -11.71
N THR A 255 -10.53 15.81 -10.49
CA THR A 255 -10.80 16.96 -9.61
C THR A 255 -9.56 17.80 -9.30
N GLU A 256 -8.37 17.18 -9.33
CA GLU A 256 -7.08 17.83 -9.10
C GLU A 256 -6.47 18.42 -10.39
N GLY A 257 -7.16 18.28 -11.53
CA GLY A 257 -6.68 18.77 -12.83
C GLY A 257 -5.79 17.80 -13.60
N GLU A 258 -5.57 16.58 -13.08
CA GLU A 258 -4.69 15.59 -13.68
C GLU A 258 -5.39 14.85 -14.82
N THR A 259 -4.75 14.74 -15.97
CA THR A 259 -5.23 13.87 -17.07
C THR A 259 -4.55 12.49 -16.98
N LEU A 260 -5.03 11.52 -17.76
CA LEU A 260 -4.40 10.19 -17.84
C LEU A 260 -2.90 10.27 -18.19
N PHE A 261 -2.48 11.25 -18.99
CA PHE A 261 -1.08 11.48 -19.32
C PHE A 261 -0.23 11.76 -18.07
N HIS A 262 -0.74 12.56 -17.14
CA HIS A 262 -0.07 12.87 -15.87
C HIS A 262 0.02 11.62 -14.99
N LEU A 263 -1.09 10.89 -14.87
CA LEU A 263 -1.15 9.66 -14.06
C LEU A 263 -0.26 8.54 -14.61
N ALA A 264 -0.12 8.43 -15.93
CA ALA A 264 0.78 7.47 -16.56
C ALA A 264 2.25 7.75 -16.19
N LEU A 265 2.66 9.02 -16.15
CA LEU A 265 3.99 9.42 -15.68
C LEU A 265 4.17 9.18 -14.19
N LEU A 266 3.20 9.59 -13.37
CA LEU A 266 3.23 9.44 -11.92
C LEU A 266 3.37 7.97 -11.49
N ASN A 267 2.61 7.08 -12.13
CA ASN A 267 2.65 5.65 -11.83
C ASN A 267 3.85 4.94 -12.48
N GLY A 268 4.56 5.60 -13.40
CA GLY A 268 5.69 5.02 -14.14
C GLY A 268 5.28 4.08 -15.27
N HIS A 269 4.07 4.21 -15.80
CA HIS A 269 3.57 3.42 -16.94
C HIS A 269 4.15 3.96 -18.26
N ARG A 270 5.47 3.79 -18.45
CA ARG A 270 6.20 4.33 -19.61
C ARG A 270 5.61 3.93 -20.95
N LEU A 271 5.31 2.64 -21.15
CA LEU A 271 4.76 2.13 -22.42
C LEU A 271 3.36 2.70 -22.71
N LEU A 272 2.54 2.86 -21.68
CA LEU A 272 1.24 3.50 -21.79
C LEU A 272 1.42 4.97 -22.22
N PHE A 273 2.32 5.70 -21.55
CA PHE A 273 2.58 7.10 -21.86
C PHE A 273 3.13 7.30 -23.27
N GLU A 274 4.09 6.48 -23.71
CA GLU A 274 4.65 6.53 -25.07
C GLU A 274 3.55 6.28 -26.11
N GLN A 275 2.69 5.29 -25.90
CA GLN A 275 1.56 5.06 -26.80
C GLN A 275 0.56 6.22 -26.79
N LEU A 276 0.23 6.77 -25.62
CA LEU A 276 -0.65 7.94 -25.52
C LEU A 276 -0.11 9.14 -26.31
N MET A 277 1.21 9.33 -26.33
CA MET A 277 1.86 10.40 -27.11
C MET A 277 1.81 10.18 -28.63
N THR A 278 1.65 8.93 -29.09
CA THR A 278 1.50 8.64 -30.52
C THR A 278 0.07 8.88 -31.05
N LEU A 279 -0.90 9.00 -30.16
CA LEU A 279 -2.29 9.24 -30.54
C LEU A 279 -2.51 10.72 -30.90
N ASP A 280 -3.40 10.97 -31.86
CA ASP A 280 -3.78 12.33 -32.27
C ASP A 280 -4.30 13.17 -31.10
N VAL A 281 -4.84 12.54 -30.06
CA VAL A 281 -5.30 13.18 -28.83
C VAL A 281 -4.20 13.97 -28.12
N ALA A 282 -2.94 13.56 -28.24
CA ALA A 282 -1.81 14.28 -27.64
C ALA A 282 -1.61 15.69 -28.26
N SER A 283 -2.02 15.88 -29.52
CA SER A 283 -1.97 17.19 -30.19
C SER A 283 -2.96 18.19 -29.58
N GLN A 284 -4.06 17.68 -28.99
CA GLN A 284 -5.14 18.48 -28.40
C GLN A 284 -4.88 18.89 -26.95
N LEU A 285 -3.76 18.45 -26.35
CA LEU A 285 -3.37 18.90 -25.01
C LEU A 285 -3.17 20.42 -25.00
N THR A 286 -3.81 21.08 -24.04
CA THR A 286 -3.59 22.50 -23.80
C THR A 286 -2.12 22.75 -23.40
N GLU A 287 -1.63 23.96 -23.65
CA GLU A 287 -0.26 24.32 -23.29
C GLU A 287 0.00 24.15 -21.78
N SER A 288 -0.98 24.50 -20.95
CA SER A 288 -0.90 24.30 -19.50
C SER A 288 -0.78 22.82 -19.12
N GLN A 289 -1.59 21.94 -19.69
CA GLN A 289 -1.53 20.50 -19.45
C GLN A 289 -0.22 19.87 -19.94
N ARG A 290 0.27 20.30 -21.11
CA ARG A 290 1.55 19.81 -21.65
C ARG A 290 2.71 20.27 -20.75
N ASN A 291 2.68 21.52 -20.33
CA ASN A 291 3.69 22.09 -19.44
C ASN A 291 3.60 21.51 -18.02
N SER A 292 2.48 20.96 -17.56
CA SER A 292 2.43 20.29 -16.26
C SER A 292 2.96 18.86 -16.27
N LEU A 293 3.19 18.24 -17.43
CA LEU A 293 3.67 16.84 -17.52
C LEU A 293 5.04 16.64 -16.84
N PHE A 294 5.95 17.60 -16.94
CA PHE A 294 7.29 17.45 -16.32
C PHE A 294 7.22 17.33 -14.79
N LEU A 295 6.17 17.85 -14.14
CA LEU A 295 5.99 17.77 -12.69
C LEU A 295 5.78 16.33 -12.20
N TYR A 296 5.38 15.43 -13.09
CA TYR A 296 5.12 14.02 -12.77
C TYR A 296 6.25 13.10 -13.21
N ALA A 297 7.36 13.65 -13.71
CA ALA A 297 8.51 12.88 -14.14
C ALA A 297 9.12 12.07 -12.99
N ARG A 298 9.51 10.83 -13.27
CA ARG A 298 10.24 9.94 -12.34
C ARG A 298 11.72 9.80 -12.70
N ASP A 299 12.11 10.28 -13.87
CA ASP A 299 13.43 10.15 -14.44
C ASP A 299 13.87 11.44 -15.13
N VAL A 300 15.19 11.59 -15.25
CA VAL A 300 15.82 12.77 -15.86
C VAL A 300 15.42 12.92 -17.32
N GLN A 301 15.25 11.82 -18.04
CA GLN A 301 14.97 11.87 -19.48
C GLN A 301 13.58 12.42 -19.73
N THR A 302 12.56 11.92 -19.04
CA THR A 302 11.20 12.46 -19.10
C THR A 302 11.16 13.92 -18.63
N PHE A 303 11.82 14.25 -17.52
CA PHE A 303 11.90 15.62 -17.03
C PHE A 303 12.51 16.55 -18.08
N SER A 304 13.66 16.19 -18.65
CA SER A 304 14.39 17.01 -19.63
C SER A 304 13.63 17.14 -20.95
N ARG A 305 12.88 16.10 -21.35
CA ARG A 305 12.12 16.07 -22.60
C ARG A 305 10.88 16.95 -22.57
N TRP A 306 10.17 16.99 -21.43
CA TRP A 306 8.85 17.63 -21.32
C TRP A 306 8.85 18.93 -20.53
N ARG A 307 10.01 19.32 -20.02
CA ARG A 307 10.16 20.56 -19.31
C ARG A 307 10.04 21.76 -20.26
N PRO A 308 9.26 22.80 -19.91
CA PRO A 308 9.20 24.03 -20.67
C PRO A 308 10.53 24.80 -20.56
N PRO A 309 10.83 25.67 -21.55
CA PRO A 309 12.06 26.47 -21.55
C PRO A 309 12.14 27.43 -20.36
N VAL A 310 10.99 27.91 -19.87
CA VAL A 310 10.89 28.76 -18.69
C VAL A 310 9.95 28.11 -17.69
N ILE A 311 10.46 27.76 -16.51
CA ILE A 311 9.65 27.34 -15.38
C ILE A 311 9.31 28.61 -14.58
N ASP A 312 8.02 28.95 -14.53
CA ASP A 312 7.55 30.10 -13.76
C ASP A 312 7.91 29.97 -12.26
N LYS A 313 8.20 31.09 -11.62
CA LYS A 313 8.54 31.17 -10.19
C LYS A 313 7.42 30.63 -9.30
N THR A 314 6.17 30.74 -9.75
CA THR A 314 4.98 30.20 -9.06
C THR A 314 5.03 28.67 -8.93
N CYS A 315 5.45 27.97 -9.99
CA CYS A 315 5.65 26.51 -10.00
C CYS A 315 6.75 26.05 -9.03
N ARG A 316 7.71 26.92 -8.69
CA ARG A 316 8.88 26.57 -7.85
C ARG A 316 8.60 26.58 -6.35
N GLN A 317 7.60 27.34 -5.89
CA GLN A 317 7.50 27.70 -4.47
C GLN A 317 6.37 27.04 -3.68
N ALA A 318 5.31 26.50 -4.32
CA ALA A 318 4.12 26.12 -3.52
C ALA A 318 3.15 25.08 -4.10
N THR A 319 3.48 24.34 -5.15
CA THR A 319 2.57 23.31 -5.67
C THR A 319 2.90 21.95 -5.06
N ALA A 320 1.91 21.25 -4.48
CA ALA A 320 2.07 19.88 -3.98
C ALA A 320 2.69 18.94 -5.03
N THR A 321 2.43 19.19 -6.31
CA THR A 321 3.00 18.48 -7.45
C THR A 321 4.51 18.70 -7.62
N PHE A 322 5.03 19.89 -7.32
CA PHE A 322 6.48 20.15 -7.35
C PHE A 322 7.19 19.46 -6.19
N GLN A 323 6.55 19.35 -5.01
CA GLN A 323 7.05 18.54 -3.90
C GLN A 323 7.11 17.06 -4.27
N THR A 324 6.11 16.56 -5.02
CA THR A 324 6.10 15.21 -5.58
C THR A 324 7.23 15.00 -6.59
N LEU A 325 7.50 15.96 -7.48
CA LEU A 325 8.64 15.91 -8.40
C LEU A 325 9.97 15.76 -7.65
N TRP A 326 10.16 16.55 -6.60
CA TRP A 326 11.32 16.48 -5.72
C TRP A 326 11.45 15.11 -5.05
N ALA A 327 10.34 14.58 -4.52
CA ALA A 327 10.30 13.26 -3.92
C ALA A 327 10.66 12.15 -4.94
N ASN A 328 10.14 12.25 -6.16
CA ASN A 328 10.46 11.33 -7.25
C ASN A 328 11.94 11.37 -7.62
N ALA A 329 12.54 12.56 -7.69
CA ALA A 329 13.97 12.70 -7.99
C ALA A 329 14.85 12.07 -6.91
N LEU A 330 14.52 12.27 -5.63
CA LEU A 330 15.22 11.62 -4.52
C LEU A 330 15.07 10.09 -4.57
N ASN A 331 13.86 9.59 -4.86
CA ASN A 331 13.60 8.15 -4.98
C ASN A 331 14.31 7.53 -6.19
N SER A 332 14.55 8.29 -7.26
CA SER A 332 15.29 7.82 -8.44
C SER A 332 16.78 7.60 -8.16
N ARG A 333 17.31 8.15 -7.06
CA ARG A 333 18.74 8.16 -6.68
C ARG A 333 19.67 8.64 -7.80
N SER A 334 19.15 9.48 -8.71
CA SER A 334 19.91 10.01 -9.84
C SER A 334 20.45 11.39 -9.51
N ASP A 335 21.78 11.48 -9.36
CA ASP A 335 22.50 12.75 -9.26
C ASP A 335 22.13 13.72 -10.38
N ALA A 336 22.01 13.20 -11.60
CA ALA A 336 21.69 14.01 -12.77
C ALA A 336 20.29 14.62 -12.64
N PHE A 337 19.34 13.89 -12.03
CA PHE A 337 18.00 14.43 -11.80
C PHE A 337 18.02 15.55 -10.77
N ILE A 338 18.67 15.30 -9.63
CA ILE A 338 18.71 16.26 -8.54
C ILE A 338 19.46 17.53 -8.99
N LYS A 339 20.58 17.40 -9.71
CA LYS A 339 21.28 18.54 -10.32
C LYS A 339 20.40 19.28 -11.30
N ALA A 340 19.68 18.58 -12.18
CA ALA A 340 18.79 19.21 -13.14
C ALA A 340 17.70 20.02 -12.42
N LEU A 341 17.11 19.51 -11.34
CA LEU A 341 16.12 20.26 -10.55
C LEU A 341 16.72 21.49 -9.86
N LEU A 342 17.91 21.35 -9.25
CA LEU A 342 18.57 22.46 -8.56
C LEU A 342 18.98 23.58 -9.51
N VAL A 343 19.44 23.24 -10.72
CA VAL A 343 19.70 24.23 -11.79
C VAL A 343 18.44 25.02 -12.15
N GLU A 344 17.27 24.41 -12.02
CA GLU A 344 15.98 25.08 -12.24
C GLU A 344 15.49 25.94 -11.09
N GLY A 345 16.30 26.10 -10.05
CA GLY A 345 15.93 26.87 -8.87
C GLY A 345 14.91 26.14 -8.00
N ALA A 346 14.91 24.81 -8.02
CA ALA A 346 14.19 24.03 -7.04
C ALA A 346 14.78 24.29 -5.64
N ASP A 347 13.92 24.56 -4.65
CA ASP A 347 14.37 24.85 -3.29
C ASP A 347 14.96 23.58 -2.64
N PRO A 348 16.25 23.56 -2.24
CA PRO A 348 16.85 22.43 -1.53
C PRO A 348 16.24 22.20 -0.14
N ASN A 349 15.48 23.17 0.39
CA ASN A 349 14.81 23.12 1.70
C ASN A 349 13.31 22.86 1.60
N ALA A 350 12.81 22.49 0.41
CA ALA A 350 11.40 22.22 0.18
C ALA A 350 10.86 21.13 1.14
N LEU A 351 9.68 21.38 1.71
CA LEU A 351 8.97 20.33 2.45
C LEU A 351 8.37 19.33 1.44
N LEU A 352 8.60 18.05 1.69
CA LEU A 352 8.12 16.93 0.88
C LEU A 352 6.73 16.49 1.39
N PRO A 353 5.99 15.66 0.63
CA PRO A 353 4.61 15.30 0.99
C PRO A 353 4.46 14.59 2.36
N ASP A 354 5.50 13.91 2.83
CA ASP A 354 5.55 13.26 4.15
C ASP A 354 5.95 14.22 5.30
N GLY A 355 6.26 15.48 4.98
CA GLY A 355 6.72 16.50 5.92
C GLY A 355 8.24 16.54 6.15
N SER A 356 9.02 15.67 5.49
CA SER A 356 10.49 15.70 5.55
C SER A 356 11.08 16.69 4.55
N ARG A 357 12.37 17.03 4.67
CA ARG A 357 13.12 17.79 3.65
C ARG A 357 14.07 16.88 2.87
N PRO A 358 14.61 17.35 1.71
CA PRO A 358 15.53 16.57 0.90
C PRO A 358 16.70 15.96 1.65
N LEU A 359 17.26 16.71 2.60
CA LEU A 359 18.30 16.20 3.49
C LEU A 359 17.77 15.03 4.32
N HIS A 360 16.68 15.17 5.08
CA HIS A 360 16.16 14.07 5.91
C HIS A 360 15.94 12.77 5.13
N ARG A 361 15.49 12.84 3.87
CA ARG A 361 15.21 11.65 3.06
C ARG A 361 16.46 10.95 2.50
N MET A 362 17.56 11.65 2.27
CA MET A 362 18.76 11.01 1.74
C MET A 362 19.50 10.15 2.77
N ILE A 363 19.20 10.34 4.07
CA ILE A 363 19.90 9.70 5.18
C ILE A 363 19.58 8.21 5.21
N GLY A 364 20.61 7.36 5.40
CA GLY A 364 20.44 5.90 5.37
C GLY A 364 20.27 5.32 3.95
N THR A 365 20.43 6.13 2.90
CA THR A 365 20.57 5.63 1.53
C THR A 365 22.03 5.30 1.23
N PRO A 366 22.33 4.32 0.34
CA PRO A 366 23.72 3.96 0.02
C PRO A 366 24.54 5.10 -0.57
N ASP A 367 23.89 6.11 -1.15
CA ASP A 367 24.51 7.28 -1.78
C ASP A 367 24.44 8.55 -0.90
N ALA A 368 24.08 8.41 0.38
CA ALA A 368 23.85 9.52 1.30
C ALA A 368 25.00 10.54 1.29
N ASP A 369 26.25 10.09 1.40
CA ASP A 369 27.43 10.97 1.43
C ASP A 369 27.51 11.92 0.23
N ARG A 370 27.22 11.41 -0.96
CA ARG A 370 27.30 12.16 -2.22
C ARG A 370 26.12 13.12 -2.35
N LEU A 371 24.92 12.67 -1.99
CA LEU A 371 23.70 13.47 -2.02
C LEU A 371 23.72 14.60 -0.98
N ILE A 372 24.24 14.35 0.23
CA ILE A 372 24.47 15.36 1.26
C ILE A 372 25.33 16.49 0.74
N ARG A 373 26.51 16.15 0.18
CA ARG A 373 27.44 17.14 -0.36
C ARG A 373 26.80 17.96 -1.49
N LEU A 374 26.04 17.30 -2.35
CA LEU A 374 25.36 17.94 -3.46
C LEU A 374 24.29 18.93 -2.97
N LEU A 375 23.44 18.53 -2.02
CA LEU A 375 22.42 19.40 -1.44
C LEU A 375 23.03 20.56 -0.65
N ALA A 376 24.07 20.29 0.16
CA ALA A 376 24.79 21.31 0.89
C ALA A 376 25.46 22.33 -0.06
N SER A 377 26.08 21.86 -1.16
CA SER A 377 26.66 22.75 -2.17
C SER A 377 25.62 23.61 -2.90
N ALA A 378 24.36 23.17 -2.90
CA ALA A 378 23.23 23.90 -3.47
C ALA A 378 22.53 24.84 -2.47
N GLY A 379 23.05 24.98 -1.24
CA GLY A 379 22.50 25.86 -0.22
C GLY A 379 21.39 25.25 0.64
N ALA A 380 21.36 23.92 0.77
CA ALA A 380 20.49 23.26 1.74
C ALA A 380 20.86 23.70 3.18
N ASP A 381 19.85 24.08 3.95
CA ASP A 381 19.95 24.40 5.37
C ASP A 381 20.02 23.08 6.15
N LEU A 382 21.20 22.80 6.70
CA LEU A 382 21.49 21.59 7.47
C LEU A 382 20.68 21.53 8.77
N ASP A 383 20.23 22.69 9.27
CA ASP A 383 19.55 22.85 10.56
C ASP A 383 18.03 23.02 10.41
N ALA A 384 17.51 22.95 9.19
CA ALA A 384 16.08 23.10 8.94
C ALA A 384 15.29 21.91 9.54
N PRO A 385 14.33 22.15 10.45
CA PRO A 385 13.59 21.07 11.13
C PRO A 385 12.40 20.60 10.29
N ASP A 386 12.25 19.29 10.07
CA ASP A 386 11.10 18.63 9.42
C ASP A 386 9.76 18.97 10.11
N ARG A 387 8.64 18.46 9.57
CA ARG A 387 7.31 18.73 10.12
C ARG A 387 7.16 18.24 11.57
N GLN A 388 7.95 17.24 11.96
CA GLN A 388 7.99 16.68 13.30
C GLN A 388 8.95 17.47 14.22
N GLY A 389 9.76 18.38 13.69
CA GLY A 389 10.71 19.20 14.42
C GLY A 389 12.11 18.59 14.53
N PHE A 390 12.41 17.51 13.80
CA PHE A 390 13.73 16.89 13.74
C PHE A 390 14.60 17.53 12.65
N VAL A 391 15.88 17.70 12.94
CA VAL A 391 16.89 18.17 12.00
C VAL A 391 17.60 16.97 11.37
N ALA A 392 18.23 17.16 10.20
CA ALA A 392 18.94 16.10 9.48
C ALA A 392 19.91 15.31 10.39
N LEU A 393 20.62 15.99 11.31
CA LEU A 393 21.52 15.34 12.27
C LEU A 393 20.78 14.37 13.21
N HIS A 394 19.58 14.72 13.69
CA HIS A 394 18.76 13.82 14.51
C HIS A 394 18.36 12.56 13.73
N THR A 395 17.99 12.72 12.45
CA THR A 395 17.63 11.60 11.58
C THR A 395 18.82 10.69 11.31
N ALA A 396 20.02 11.24 11.05
CA ALA A 396 21.23 10.45 10.86
C ALA A 396 21.56 9.59 12.09
N ILE A 397 21.43 10.18 13.27
CA ILE A 397 21.60 9.48 14.53
C ILE A 397 20.55 8.39 14.68
N ALA A 398 19.26 8.71 14.55
CA ALA A 398 18.16 7.74 14.68
C ALA A 398 18.25 6.54 13.72
N CYS A 399 18.76 6.76 12.50
CA CYS A 399 19.01 5.72 11.51
C CYS A 399 20.29 4.89 11.75
N GLY A 400 21.15 5.31 12.69
CA GLY A 400 22.44 4.65 12.95
C GLY A 400 23.54 4.95 11.92
N ASP A 401 23.33 5.96 11.07
CA ASP A 401 24.24 6.34 9.97
C ASP A 401 25.34 7.29 10.46
N ALA A 402 26.42 6.70 11.00
CA ALA A 402 27.57 7.45 11.54
C ALA A 402 28.27 8.31 10.48
N THR A 403 28.30 7.81 9.24
CA THR A 403 28.93 8.47 8.09
C THR A 403 28.20 9.75 7.71
N ALA A 404 26.87 9.69 7.56
CA ALA A 404 26.05 10.87 7.33
C ALA A 404 26.13 11.85 8.51
N ALA A 405 26.09 11.37 9.76
CA ALA A 405 26.19 12.23 10.94
C ALA A 405 27.52 12.99 11.00
N ARG A 406 28.65 12.31 10.76
CA ARG A 406 29.98 12.94 10.66
C ARG A 406 30.02 13.98 9.55
N LEU A 407 29.51 13.63 8.37
CA LEU A 407 29.51 14.50 7.21
C LEU A 407 28.68 15.77 7.44
N LEU A 408 27.51 15.67 8.06
CA LEU A 408 26.69 16.83 8.40
C LEU A 408 27.43 17.78 9.36
N VAL A 409 28.11 17.24 10.37
CA VAL A 409 28.94 18.05 11.30
C VAL A 409 30.14 18.67 10.59
N ASP A 410 30.80 17.93 9.69
CA ASP A 410 31.91 18.46 8.87
C ASP A 410 31.47 19.57 7.93
N LEU A 411 30.22 19.54 7.48
CA LEU A 411 29.61 20.59 6.66
C LEU A 411 29.07 21.76 7.49
N GLY A 412 29.15 21.70 8.83
CA GLY A 412 28.81 22.78 9.74
C GLY A 412 27.40 22.75 10.32
N ALA A 413 26.72 21.59 10.33
CA ALA A 413 25.43 21.44 11.03
C ALA A 413 25.58 21.74 12.53
N ASP A 414 24.59 22.41 13.12
CA ASP A 414 24.61 22.76 14.54
C ASP A 414 24.38 21.50 15.41
N ILE A 415 25.43 21.13 16.14
CA ILE A 415 25.44 20.01 17.08
C ILE A 415 24.62 20.28 18.36
N ARG A 416 24.21 21.53 18.59
CA ARG A 416 23.46 21.96 19.79
C ARG A 416 21.96 21.98 19.58
N VAL A 417 21.49 21.59 18.39
CA VAL A 417 20.06 21.51 18.11
C VAL A 417 19.41 20.46 19.02
N ARG A 418 18.19 20.75 19.46
CA ARG A 418 17.40 19.89 20.34
C ARG A 418 16.24 19.29 19.58
N THR A 419 15.89 18.06 19.93
CA THR A 419 14.67 17.42 19.43
C THR A 419 13.43 18.13 19.98
N PRO A 420 12.23 17.84 19.43
CA PRO A 420 10.96 18.29 20.02
C PRO A 420 10.83 17.90 21.50
N ASP A 421 11.36 16.75 21.87
CA ASP A 421 11.43 16.23 23.24
C ASP A 421 12.58 16.84 24.06
N ARG A 422 13.15 17.97 23.61
CA ARG A 422 14.27 18.70 24.25
C ARG A 422 15.55 17.89 24.45
N LYS A 423 15.69 16.73 23.81
CA LYS A 423 16.90 15.90 23.90
C LYS A 423 18.02 16.51 23.08
N THR A 424 19.24 16.45 23.60
CA THR A 424 20.46 16.79 22.85
C THR A 424 20.85 15.63 21.93
N VAL A 425 21.70 15.93 20.94
CA VAL A 425 22.33 14.94 20.04
C VAL A 425 23.02 13.82 20.83
N LEU A 426 23.69 14.13 21.94
CA LEU A 426 24.33 13.11 22.79
C LEU A 426 23.32 12.21 23.50
N ASN A 427 22.20 12.75 23.98
CA ASN A 427 21.14 11.95 24.59
C ASN A 427 20.55 10.94 23.58
N LEU A 428 20.36 11.36 22.32
CA LEU A 428 19.93 10.46 21.25
C LEU A 428 20.95 9.33 20.99
N ILE A 429 22.26 9.66 20.93
CA ILE A 429 23.31 8.65 20.75
C ILE A 429 23.30 7.65 21.92
N GLN A 430 23.10 8.13 23.16
CA GLN A 430 23.00 7.26 24.33
C GLN A 430 21.80 6.32 24.30
N GLU A 431 20.66 6.73 23.75
CA GLU A 431 19.49 5.86 23.59
C GLU A 431 19.69 4.79 22.50
N LEU A 432 20.54 5.07 21.51
CA LEU A 432 20.83 4.13 20.42
C LEU A 432 21.90 3.10 20.78
N LEU A 433 22.90 3.47 21.57
CA LEU A 433 23.99 2.59 21.98
C LEU A 433 23.50 1.24 22.58
N PRO A 434 22.48 1.19 23.45
CA PRO A 434 21.89 -0.07 23.94
C PRO A 434 21.14 -0.85 22.87
N ARG A 435 20.40 -0.18 21.98
CA ARG A 435 19.65 -0.82 20.88
C ARG A 435 20.57 -1.54 19.91
N ILE A 436 21.74 -0.94 19.64
CA ILE A 436 22.81 -1.53 18.83
C ILE A 436 23.43 -2.76 19.53
N LYS A 437 23.54 -2.75 20.87
CA LYS A 437 24.06 -3.88 21.66
C LYS A 437 23.07 -5.06 21.77
N HIS A 438 21.77 -4.79 21.84
CA HIS A 438 20.73 -5.82 22.06
C HIS A 438 20.11 -6.41 20.79
N ALA A 439 20.32 -5.83 19.61
CA ALA A 439 19.86 -6.38 18.32
C ALA A 439 20.46 -7.75 17.95
N GLY A 440 21.34 -8.32 18.78
CA GLY A 440 21.80 -9.71 18.69
C GLY A 440 20.75 -10.76 19.11
N ALA A 441 19.57 -10.38 19.61
CA ALA A 441 18.54 -11.32 20.05
C ALA A 441 17.12 -10.89 19.64
N GLY A 442 16.73 -11.21 18.41
CA GLY A 442 15.31 -11.30 18.03
C GLY A 442 14.74 -10.12 17.25
N SER A 443 14.68 -10.29 15.92
CA SER A 443 13.52 -9.94 15.08
C SER A 443 13.07 -8.47 15.05
N LEU A 444 13.55 -7.68 14.08
CA LEU A 444 12.78 -7.28 12.88
C LEU A 444 13.57 -6.27 12.02
N SER A 445 13.33 -6.36 10.72
CA SER A 445 13.96 -5.66 9.61
C SER A 445 14.22 -4.16 9.83
N LEU A 446 15.48 -3.75 9.73
CA LEU A 446 15.92 -2.54 9.03
C LEU A 446 17.34 -2.81 8.53
N GLY A 447 17.57 -2.62 7.23
CA GLY A 447 18.74 -3.13 6.51
C GLY A 447 20.07 -2.44 6.84
N ALA A 448 20.62 -2.74 8.02
CA ALA A 448 22.04 -2.62 8.31
C ALA A 448 22.55 -4.03 8.70
N THR A 449 23.47 -4.61 7.92
CA THR A 449 24.06 -5.90 8.27
C THR A 449 25.02 -5.73 9.45
N ILE A 450 25.12 -6.77 10.26
CA ILE A 450 26.03 -6.92 11.41
C ILE A 450 27.51 -6.60 11.06
N GLU A 451 27.88 -6.58 9.78
CA GLU A 451 29.20 -6.17 9.29
C GLU A 451 29.48 -4.67 9.37
N GLU A 452 28.48 -3.78 9.23
CA GLU A 452 28.69 -2.33 9.36
C GLU A 452 28.89 -1.91 10.82
N ILE A 453 28.26 -2.64 11.75
CA ILE A 453 28.36 -2.42 13.19
C ILE A 453 29.79 -2.75 13.71
N LYS A 454 30.54 -3.64 13.03
CA LYS A 454 31.96 -3.88 13.32
C LYS A 454 32.85 -2.66 13.04
N LYS A 455 32.40 -1.66 12.27
CA LYS A 455 33.08 -0.36 12.14
C LYS A 455 32.88 0.57 13.37
N SER A 456 32.38 0.05 14.50
CA SER A 456 32.09 0.73 15.78
C SER A 456 33.06 1.82 16.27
N HIS A 457 34.33 1.86 15.85
CA HIS A 457 35.20 3.01 16.07
C HIS A 457 34.64 4.33 15.53
N THR A 458 33.79 4.29 14.50
CA THR A 458 33.24 5.53 13.92
C THR A 458 32.27 6.25 14.86
N TRP A 459 31.46 5.53 15.62
CA TRP A 459 30.55 6.13 16.61
C TRP A 459 31.30 6.59 17.86
N GLU A 460 32.30 5.84 18.32
CA GLU A 460 33.12 6.22 19.49
C GLU A 460 33.91 7.50 19.23
N GLU A 461 34.59 7.59 18.08
CA GLU A 461 35.31 8.78 17.65
C GLU A 461 34.37 9.98 17.43
N PHE A 462 33.18 9.75 16.87
CA PHE A 462 32.18 10.80 16.66
C PHE A 462 31.63 11.32 18.00
N TYR A 463 31.31 10.42 18.92
CA TYR A 463 30.89 10.75 20.28
C TYR A 463 31.98 11.52 21.05
N ALA A 464 33.24 11.06 20.96
CA ALA A 464 34.38 11.74 21.55
C ALA A 464 34.63 13.13 20.92
N ARG A 465 34.35 13.31 19.63
CA ARG A 465 34.38 14.61 18.98
C ARG A 465 33.31 15.56 19.52
N LEU A 466 32.06 15.11 19.63
CA LEU A 466 30.96 15.91 20.16
C LEU A 466 31.22 16.37 21.61
N LEU A 467 31.81 15.49 22.44
CA LEU A 467 32.24 15.85 23.80
C LEU A 467 33.34 16.92 23.81
N ARG A 468 34.33 16.83 22.90
CA ARG A 468 35.40 17.84 22.78
C ARG A 468 34.86 19.19 22.31
N GLU A 469 33.82 19.19 21.47
CA GLU A 469 33.14 20.41 21.01
C GLU A 469 32.16 20.98 22.06
N GLY A 470 32.07 20.35 23.24
CA GLY A 470 31.37 20.87 24.41
C GLY A 470 29.86 20.62 24.41
N VAL A 471 29.38 19.61 23.68
CA VAL A 471 27.98 19.15 23.79
C VAL A 471 27.82 18.44 25.14
N VAL A 472 26.80 18.81 25.91
CA VAL A 472 26.55 18.27 27.25
C VAL A 472 25.42 17.24 27.19
N ILE A 473 25.56 16.17 27.97
CA ILE A 473 24.48 15.23 28.29
C ILE A 473 23.64 15.89 29.38
N GLU A 474 22.46 16.36 29.02
CA GLU A 474 21.51 16.88 29.98
C GLU A 474 20.59 15.73 30.37
N VAL A 475 20.73 15.23 31.60
CA VAL A 475 19.76 14.29 32.18
C VAL A 475 18.57 15.13 32.62
N GLU A 476 17.40 14.90 32.01
CA GLU A 476 16.16 15.49 32.53
C GLU A 476 16.01 15.03 33.99
N ALA A 477 16.04 15.98 34.93
CA ALA A 477 15.69 15.68 36.30
C ALA A 477 14.26 15.14 36.30
N PRO A 478 13.98 14.00 36.96
CA PRO A 478 12.63 13.48 37.05
C PRO A 478 11.71 14.57 37.61
N PRO A 479 10.50 14.75 37.06
CA PRO A 479 9.52 15.60 37.70
C PRO A 479 9.25 14.98 39.07
N ASP A 480 9.58 15.71 40.12
CA ASP A 480 9.41 15.33 41.53
C ASP A 480 10.38 14.28 42.09
N THR A 481 11.62 14.70 42.37
CA THR A 481 12.27 14.24 43.60
C THR A 481 12.55 15.43 44.50
N GLN A 482 11.77 15.56 45.57
CA GLN A 482 12.12 16.40 46.70
C GLN A 482 13.49 15.96 47.20
N LEU A 483 14.52 16.76 46.93
CA LEU A 483 15.82 16.60 47.54
C LEU A 483 15.65 16.72 49.07
N PRO A 484 16.14 15.76 49.87
CA PRO A 484 16.02 15.84 51.31
C PRO A 484 16.81 17.05 51.83
N ASN A 485 16.13 17.90 52.61
CA ASN A 485 16.72 19.07 53.26
C ASN A 485 17.87 18.64 54.17
N LEU A 486 19.11 18.85 53.74
CA LEU A 486 20.28 18.80 54.62
C LEU A 486 20.30 20.08 55.49
N PRO A 487 20.58 19.95 56.80
CA PRO A 487 20.48 21.08 57.73
C PRO A 487 21.60 22.10 57.48
N VAL A 488 21.19 23.35 57.29
CA VAL A 488 22.09 24.50 57.19
C VAL A 488 22.68 24.78 58.56
N LEU A 489 23.97 24.44 58.76
CA LEU A 489 24.75 24.96 59.88
C LEU A 489 25.12 26.41 59.60
N SER A 490 24.54 27.32 60.38
CA SER A 490 24.82 28.75 60.40
C SER A 490 25.94 29.10 61.38
N ALA A 491 26.97 29.81 60.91
CA ALA A 491 27.89 30.63 61.74
C ALA A 491 28.59 31.69 60.84
N PRO A 492 29.14 32.81 61.36
CA PRO A 492 28.66 34.15 60.99
C PRO A 492 29.71 35.14 60.42
N SER A 493 29.17 36.31 59.99
CA SER A 493 29.76 37.66 59.84
C SER A 493 30.68 38.03 58.65
N ARG A 494 30.02 38.50 57.56
CA ARG A 494 30.17 39.75 56.75
C ARG A 494 31.55 40.45 56.58
N PRO A 495 31.74 41.31 55.54
CA PRO A 495 30.85 41.67 54.41
C PRO A 495 31.55 41.59 53.01
N PHE A 496 30.78 41.47 51.91
CA PHE A 496 30.81 42.36 50.73
C PHE A 496 29.91 41.81 49.59
N ALA A 497 28.79 42.52 49.40
CA ALA A 497 27.95 42.70 48.21
C ALA A 497 27.68 41.54 47.22
N SER A 498 26.44 41.00 47.27
CA SER A 498 25.65 40.76 46.04
C SER A 498 24.21 41.23 46.28
N ALA A 499 23.81 42.27 45.53
CA ALA A 499 22.46 42.78 45.55
C ALA A 499 21.58 41.92 44.62
N ARG A 500 20.56 41.27 45.18
CA ARG A 500 19.33 40.93 44.46
C ARG A 500 18.55 42.22 44.28
N GLU A 501 18.43 42.72 43.06
CA GLU A 501 17.42 43.72 42.74
C GLU A 501 16.09 43.02 42.52
N LYS A 502 15.16 43.24 43.46
CA LYS A 502 13.72 43.08 43.21
C LYS A 502 13.33 44.12 42.17
N GLU A 503 12.81 43.69 41.02
CA GLU A 503 12.19 44.57 40.04
C GLU A 503 11.03 45.31 40.70
N THR A 504 11.29 46.56 41.08
CA THR A 504 10.28 47.54 41.45
C THR A 504 10.06 48.41 40.22
N ALA A 505 8.83 48.46 39.73
CA ALA A 505 8.46 49.28 38.58
C ALA A 505 8.78 50.75 38.88
N THR A 506 9.72 51.33 38.12
CA THR A 506 10.08 52.74 38.22
C THR A 506 9.02 53.61 37.53
N PRO A 507 8.49 54.66 38.20
CA PRO A 507 7.52 55.56 37.60
C PRO A 507 8.18 56.51 36.57
N CYS A 508 7.40 56.94 35.58
CA CYS A 508 7.87 57.81 34.50
C CYS A 508 8.45 59.15 35.04
N PRO A 509 9.65 59.58 34.58
CA PRO A 509 10.35 60.74 35.15
C PRO A 509 9.64 62.08 34.93
N ASP A 510 8.75 62.21 33.94
CA ASP A 510 8.04 63.47 33.67
C ASP A 510 6.69 63.60 34.42
N CYS A 511 6.05 62.49 34.83
CA CYS A 511 4.71 62.54 35.43
C CYS A 511 4.52 61.72 36.72
N ARG A 512 5.56 61.03 37.20
CA ARG A 512 5.60 60.26 38.47
C ARG A 512 4.45 59.27 38.70
N ARG A 513 3.80 58.75 37.63
CA ARG A 513 2.79 57.68 37.71
C ARG A 513 3.35 56.35 37.17
N ASN A 514 2.78 55.24 37.67
CA ASN A 514 3.09 53.88 37.21
C ASN A 514 2.67 53.67 35.74
N PRO A 515 3.38 52.81 34.99
CA PRO A 515 3.11 52.57 33.56
C PRO A 515 1.67 52.07 33.37
N GLY A 516 0.89 52.78 32.53
CA GLY A 516 -0.50 52.45 32.20
C GLY A 516 -1.57 53.52 32.53
N ARG A 517 -1.21 54.63 33.19
CA ARG A 517 -2.17 55.74 33.52
C ARG A 517 -1.71 57.14 33.11
N CYS A 518 -0.85 57.23 32.09
CA CYS A 518 -0.42 58.51 31.51
C CYS A 518 -1.17 58.76 30.19
N SER A 519 -1.72 59.96 30.02
CA SER A 519 -2.46 60.39 28.82
C SER A 519 -1.61 60.44 27.54
N HIS A 520 -0.28 60.33 27.65
CA HIS A 520 0.65 60.21 26.52
C HIS A 520 0.86 58.76 26.01
N CYS A 521 0.33 57.74 26.72
CA CYS A 521 0.45 56.34 26.35
C CYS A 521 -0.84 55.79 25.71
N GLN A 522 -1.48 56.56 24.82
CA GLN A 522 -2.59 56.02 24.02
C GLN A 522 -2.04 55.06 22.96
N GLY A 523 -2.28 53.76 23.18
CA GLY A 523 -2.15 52.72 22.17
C GLY A 523 -1.07 51.69 22.49
N MET A 524 -1.36 50.76 23.41
CA MET A 524 -0.98 49.34 23.36
C MET A 524 -1.48 48.65 24.64
N GLY A 525 -2.79 48.70 24.84
CA GLY A 525 -3.49 47.87 25.81
C GLY A 525 -3.95 46.58 25.15
N SER A 526 -3.04 45.62 24.98
CA SER A 526 -3.37 44.21 24.79
C SER A 526 -2.11 43.38 24.93
N ARG A 527 -2.16 42.35 25.78
CA ARG A 527 -1.14 41.29 25.93
C ARG A 527 -0.65 40.87 24.54
N LEU A 528 0.66 40.97 24.30
CA LEU A 528 1.31 40.41 23.12
C LEU A 528 2.27 39.32 23.58
N ASP A 529 1.97 38.11 23.13
CA ASP A 529 2.74 36.89 23.39
C ASP A 529 4.18 37.00 22.87
N HIS A 530 5.11 36.35 23.58
CA HIS A 530 6.58 36.47 23.46
C HIS A 530 7.22 35.97 22.14
N ALA A 531 6.50 35.91 21.01
CA ALA A 531 7.01 35.30 19.77
C ALA A 531 7.29 36.26 18.59
N THR A 532 7.05 37.58 18.69
CA THR A 532 7.10 38.48 17.51
C THR A 532 7.96 39.75 17.67
N LEU A 533 9.21 39.63 18.14
CA LEU A 533 10.14 40.75 18.25
C LEU A 533 11.55 40.42 17.72
N SER A 534 11.69 40.17 16.41
CA SER A 534 13.03 39.99 15.79
C SER A 534 13.48 41.07 14.79
N SER A 535 12.72 42.14 14.53
CA SER A 535 13.13 43.05 13.42
C SER A 535 12.68 44.52 13.47
N LYS A 536 12.64 45.18 14.64
CA LYS A 536 12.39 46.64 14.69
C LYS A 536 13.62 47.43 15.17
N LYS A 537 14.24 48.19 14.26
CA LYS A 537 15.27 49.20 14.56
C LYS A 537 14.64 50.38 15.33
N CYS A 538 15.33 50.87 16.36
CA CYS A 538 14.90 52.00 17.18
C CYS A 538 14.95 53.32 16.38
N ARG A 539 13.80 54.02 16.24
CA ARG A 539 13.68 55.27 15.45
C ARG A 539 14.49 56.44 16.02
N SER A 540 14.86 56.43 17.29
CA SER A 540 15.58 57.53 17.96
C SER A 540 17.09 57.56 17.70
N CYS A 541 17.67 56.52 17.07
CA CYS A 541 19.09 56.45 16.76
C CYS A 541 19.53 57.29 15.54
N LEU A 542 18.60 57.91 14.82
CA LEU A 542 18.87 58.61 13.55
C LEU A 542 19.34 60.06 13.68
N GLY A 543 19.49 60.62 14.89
CA GLY A 543 19.73 62.07 15.02
C GLY A 543 20.77 62.54 16.04
N ARG A 544 21.11 61.78 17.08
CA ARG A 544 22.11 62.20 18.09
C ARG A 544 22.90 60.99 18.56
N GLY A 545 24.22 61.08 18.45
CA GLY A 545 25.18 59.96 18.45
C GLY A 545 25.39 59.17 19.75
N ARG A 546 24.33 58.84 20.50
CA ARG A 546 24.23 57.69 21.44
C ARG A 546 22.88 57.71 22.16
N CYS A 547 22.08 56.64 22.00
CA CYS A 547 20.86 56.40 22.78
C CYS A 547 21.21 55.82 24.17
N PRO A 548 20.68 56.37 25.28
CA PRO A 548 21.05 55.95 26.65
C PRO A 548 20.63 54.52 26.99
N THR A 549 19.63 53.96 26.31
CA THR A 549 19.12 52.59 26.54
C THR A 549 19.89 51.52 25.77
N CYS A 550 20.43 51.83 24.59
CA CYS A 550 21.15 50.83 23.76
C CYS A 550 22.65 51.12 23.58
N ARG A 551 23.20 52.13 24.29
CA ARG A 551 24.61 52.58 24.22
C ARG A 551 25.22 52.65 22.80
N GLY A 552 24.39 52.90 21.78
CA GLY A 552 24.83 53.10 20.40
C GLY A 552 25.01 51.86 19.51
N THR A 553 24.58 50.65 19.89
CA THR A 553 24.77 49.44 19.03
C THR A 553 23.59 49.06 18.14
N GLY A 554 22.51 49.85 18.11
CA GLY A 554 21.39 49.67 17.17
C GLY A 554 20.52 48.41 17.35
N TYR A 555 20.90 47.48 18.23
CA TYR A 555 20.14 46.28 18.56
C TYR A 555 20.02 46.11 20.08
N LEU A 556 18.81 45.85 20.56
CA LEU A 556 18.53 45.47 21.95
C LEU A 556 19.18 44.10 22.21
N ARG A 557 20.12 44.03 23.16
CA ARG A 557 20.65 42.75 23.65
C ARG A 557 19.58 42.08 24.53
N ARG A 558 19.50 40.75 24.39
CA ARG A 558 18.54 39.86 25.04
C ARG A 558 18.54 39.95 26.55
#